data_AF-A0A661MZN1-F1
#
_entry.id   AF-A0A661MZN1-F1
#
_cell.length_a   1.000
_cell.length_b   1.000
_cell.length_c   1.000
_cell.angle_alpha   90.00
_cell.angle_beta   90.00
_cell.angle_gamma   90.00
#
_symmetry.space_group_name_H-M   'P 1'
#
loop_
_entity.id
_entity.type
_entity.pdbx_description
1 polymer ?
#
loop_
_entity_poly.entity_id
_entity_poly.type
_entity_poly.pdbx_seq_one_letter_code
_entity_poly.pdbx_strand_id
1 'polypeptide(L)'
;MNDRLELLYAARKRALEAEAVVFDVEDEAELVPALSLAIDSARDQGERAERSFRLQVLADLLSRVFDGGAMALLLGILNDDDDSARDRASTAIGREGRDRLPLLARVALDALDDGLEGPALIELPGLLLDVGDDEDPPPLDVLVRLLDHDDANVAAEAACALGEVDVEGVRELLESFVEDERPLSDAVDGPPTLGALVEEVLMALSLEGELSDGSDLGDPMEG
;
A
#
# COMPACT_ATOMS: atom_id res chain seq x y z
N MET A 1 -31.01 25.52 8.21
CA MET A 1 -29.55 25.23 8.18
C MET A 1 -29.08 24.70 9.53
N ASN A 2 -29.44 25.37 10.64
CA ASN A 2 -29.15 24.88 12.00
C ASN A 2 -29.64 23.45 12.25
N ASP A 3 -30.89 23.14 11.90
CA ASP A 3 -31.47 21.80 12.13
C ASP A 3 -30.75 20.66 11.37
N ARG A 4 -30.16 20.96 10.21
CA ARG A 4 -29.38 19.98 9.43
C ARG A 4 -28.01 19.72 10.08
N LEU A 5 -27.39 20.76 10.63
CA LEU A 5 -26.13 20.63 11.36
C LEU A 5 -26.34 19.87 12.67
N GLU A 6 -27.41 20.16 13.41
CA GLU A 6 -27.78 19.42 14.62
C GLU A 6 -28.01 17.93 14.33
N LEU A 7 -28.69 17.61 13.23
CA LEU A 7 -28.86 16.22 12.80
C LEU A 7 -27.52 15.54 12.49
N LEU A 8 -26.61 16.24 11.79
CA LEU A 8 -25.27 15.72 11.49
C LEU A 8 -24.45 15.47 12.77
N TYR A 9 -24.44 16.42 13.71
CA TYR A 9 -23.74 16.25 14.99
C TYR A 9 -24.32 15.10 15.80
N ALA A 10 -25.64 14.97 15.85
CA ALA A 10 -26.30 13.89 16.58
C ALA A 10 -26.04 12.51 15.93
N ALA A 11 -25.90 12.44 14.60
CA ALA A 11 -25.50 11.21 13.92
C ALA A 11 -24.04 10.86 14.23
N ARG A 12 -23.12 11.83 14.14
CA ARG A 12 -21.69 11.60 14.41
C ARG A 12 -21.43 11.20 15.86
N LYS A 13 -22.13 11.84 16.81
CA LYS A 13 -22.08 11.45 18.22
C LYS A 13 -22.51 9.99 18.42
N ARG A 14 -23.64 9.58 17.81
CA ARG A 14 -24.10 8.19 17.90
C ARG A 14 -23.12 7.20 17.27
N ALA A 15 -22.47 7.57 16.17
CA ALA A 15 -21.44 6.74 15.54
C ALA A 15 -20.25 6.53 16.49
N LEU A 16 -19.74 7.60 17.11
CA LEU A 16 -18.66 7.51 18.11
C LEU A 16 -19.05 6.67 19.33
N GLU A 17 -20.29 6.81 19.82
CA GLU A 17 -20.81 6.01 20.93
C GLU A 17 -20.93 4.52 20.54
N ALA A 18 -21.41 4.23 19.33
CA ALA A 18 -21.50 2.85 18.82
C ALA A 18 -20.11 2.23 18.62
N GLU A 19 -19.16 3.00 18.08
CA GLU A 19 -17.77 2.58 17.93
C GLU A 19 -17.14 2.26 19.29
N ALA A 20 -17.36 3.10 20.32
CA ALA A 20 -16.89 2.80 21.67
C ALA A 20 -17.42 1.46 22.19
N VAL A 21 -18.67 1.10 21.89
CA VAL A 21 -19.25 -0.21 22.25
C VAL A 21 -18.55 -1.36 21.50
N VAL A 22 -18.17 -1.15 20.23
CA VAL A 22 -17.42 -2.15 19.45
C VAL A 22 -16.05 -2.46 20.06
N PHE A 23 -15.45 -1.52 20.79
CA PHE A 23 -14.16 -1.71 21.46
C PHE A 23 -14.28 -1.94 22.97
N ASP A 24 -15.49 -1.98 23.53
CA ASP A 24 -15.77 -2.35 24.92
C ASP A 24 -16.00 -3.87 25.07
N VAL A 25 -15.63 -4.65 24.05
CA VAL A 25 -15.66 -6.12 24.13
C VAL A 25 -14.51 -6.59 25.00
N GLU A 26 -14.80 -7.47 25.96
CA GLU A 26 -13.80 -7.99 26.90
C GLU A 26 -12.74 -8.89 26.23
N ASP A 27 -12.98 -9.30 24.98
CA ASP A 27 -12.08 -10.17 24.21
C ASP A 27 -11.76 -9.59 22.82
N GLU A 28 -10.63 -8.90 22.71
CA GLU A 28 -10.09 -8.38 21.44
C GLU A 28 -9.89 -9.50 20.40
N ALA A 29 -9.72 -10.76 20.83
CA ALA A 29 -9.55 -11.90 19.93
C ALA A 29 -10.83 -12.24 19.14
N GLU A 30 -12.00 -11.81 19.60
CA GLU A 30 -13.27 -11.99 18.87
C GLU A 30 -13.50 -10.88 17.83
N LEU A 31 -12.79 -9.75 17.93
CA LEU A 31 -13.07 -8.58 17.09
C LEU A 31 -12.66 -8.82 15.63
N VAL A 32 -11.48 -9.36 15.37
CA VAL A 32 -11.02 -9.65 14.00
C VAL A 32 -11.95 -10.64 13.29
N PRO A 33 -12.36 -11.78 13.89
CA PRO A 33 -13.38 -12.65 13.31
C PRO A 33 -14.72 -11.93 13.02
N ALA A 34 -15.19 -11.08 13.93
CA ALA A 34 -16.43 -10.33 13.73
C ALA A 34 -16.32 -9.33 12.58
N LEU A 35 -15.19 -8.63 12.46
CA LEU A 35 -14.89 -7.70 11.37
C LEU A 35 -14.78 -8.43 10.03
N SER A 36 -14.15 -9.62 10.00
CA SER A 36 -14.12 -10.48 8.81
C SER A 36 -15.52 -10.80 8.29
N LEU A 37 -16.42 -11.26 9.18
CA LEU A 37 -17.82 -11.54 8.81
C LEU A 37 -18.56 -10.29 8.32
N ALA A 38 -18.26 -9.12 8.89
CA ALA A 38 -18.85 -7.86 8.47
C ALA A 38 -18.36 -7.41 7.10
N ILE A 39 -17.09 -7.67 6.74
CA ILE A 39 -16.52 -7.43 5.41
C ILE A 39 -17.23 -8.30 4.37
N ASP A 40 -17.35 -9.60 4.63
CA ASP A 40 -18.03 -10.53 3.71
C ASP A 40 -19.48 -10.09 3.50
N SER A 41 -20.20 -9.77 4.58
CA SER A 41 -21.56 -9.25 4.53
C SER A 41 -21.67 -7.93 3.76
N ALA A 42 -20.70 -7.02 3.92
CA ALA A 42 -20.67 -5.75 3.18
C ALA A 42 -20.45 -5.96 1.68
N ARG A 43 -19.67 -6.96 1.29
CA ARG A 43 -19.42 -7.31 -0.11
C ARG A 43 -20.63 -7.93 -0.79
N ASP A 44 -21.39 -8.74 -0.06
CA ASP A 44 -22.54 -9.48 -0.57
C ASP A 44 -23.85 -8.66 -0.65
N GLN A 45 -23.89 -7.48 -0.02
CA GLN A 45 -25.15 -6.75 0.21
C GLN A 45 -25.07 -5.27 -0.13
N GLY A 46 -26.24 -4.73 -0.52
CA GLY A 46 -26.46 -3.29 -0.63
C GLY A 46 -26.12 -2.70 -2.00
N GLU A 47 -26.40 -1.40 -2.12
CA GLU A 47 -25.98 -0.63 -3.29
C GLU A 47 -24.48 -0.34 -3.22
N ARG A 48 -23.82 -0.12 -4.37
CA ARG A 48 -22.36 0.12 -4.44
C ARG A 48 -21.88 1.18 -3.43
N ALA A 49 -22.62 2.28 -3.29
CA ALA A 49 -22.27 3.35 -2.36
C ALA A 49 -22.35 2.91 -0.89
N GLU A 50 -23.31 2.07 -0.53
CA GLU A 50 -23.44 1.53 0.82
C GLU A 50 -22.33 0.50 1.11
N ARG A 51 -22.04 -0.39 0.16
CA ARG A 51 -20.90 -1.32 0.23
C ARG A 51 -19.59 -0.58 0.44
N SER A 52 -19.31 0.42 -0.40
CA SER A 52 -18.11 1.26 -0.29
C SER A 52 -18.02 1.91 1.09
N PHE A 53 -19.10 2.54 1.56
CA PHE A 53 -19.12 3.17 2.87
C PHE A 53 -18.88 2.18 4.01
N ARG A 54 -19.47 0.97 3.96
CA ARG A 54 -19.26 -0.08 4.96
C ARG A 54 -17.81 -0.53 4.99
N LEU A 55 -17.19 -0.78 3.83
CA LEU A 55 -15.79 -1.19 3.75
C LEU A 55 -14.84 -0.11 4.29
N GLN A 56 -15.12 1.17 4.01
CA GLN A 56 -14.36 2.28 4.60
C GLN A 56 -14.46 2.28 6.13
N VAL A 57 -15.66 2.13 6.69
CA VAL A 57 -15.84 2.04 8.15
C VAL A 57 -15.10 0.83 8.73
N LEU A 58 -15.13 -0.31 8.05
CA LEU A 58 -14.45 -1.53 8.51
C LEU A 58 -12.92 -1.38 8.47
N ALA A 59 -12.36 -0.72 7.46
CA ALA A 59 -10.94 -0.37 7.42
C ALA A 59 -10.52 0.50 8.62
N ASP A 60 -11.37 1.46 9.01
CA ASP A 60 -11.14 2.34 10.17
C ASP A 60 -11.14 1.56 11.49
N LEU A 61 -12.04 0.59 11.61
CA LEU A 61 -12.11 -0.26 12.79
C LEU A 61 -10.90 -1.20 12.89
N LEU A 62 -10.45 -1.75 11.75
CA LEU A 62 -9.28 -2.64 11.70
C LEU A 62 -7.99 -1.93 12.11
N SER A 63 -7.85 -0.64 11.80
CA SER A 63 -6.66 0.14 12.23
C SER A 63 -6.53 0.25 13.75
N ARG A 64 -7.60 -0.04 14.51
CA ARG A 64 -7.59 0.02 15.97
C ARG A 64 -7.17 -1.29 16.64
N VAL A 65 -7.19 -2.41 15.91
CA VAL A 65 -6.80 -3.75 16.40
C VAL A 65 -5.77 -4.39 15.47
N PHE A 66 -4.80 -3.59 15.04
CA PHE A 66 -3.94 -3.80 13.88
C PHE A 66 -2.91 -4.96 13.98
N ASP A 67 -3.35 -6.15 14.41
CA ASP A 67 -2.56 -7.38 14.43
C ASP A 67 -2.43 -8.02 13.02
N GLY A 68 -1.86 -9.22 12.95
CA GLY A 68 -1.68 -9.91 11.66
C GLY A 68 -2.99 -10.28 10.97
N GLY A 69 -4.06 -10.58 11.72
CA GLY A 69 -5.37 -10.86 11.15
C GLY A 69 -6.03 -9.58 10.63
N ALA A 70 -5.92 -8.48 11.37
CA ALA A 70 -6.40 -7.19 10.90
C ALA A 70 -5.64 -6.70 9.67
N MET A 71 -4.32 -6.88 9.62
CA MET A 71 -3.50 -6.59 8.44
C MET A 71 -3.96 -7.39 7.22
N ALA A 72 -4.21 -8.70 7.38
CA ALA A 72 -4.70 -9.55 6.30
C ALA A 72 -6.07 -9.09 5.77
N LEU A 73 -6.98 -8.69 6.66
CA LEU A 73 -8.27 -8.13 6.27
C LEU A 73 -8.12 -6.77 5.56
N LEU A 74 -7.20 -5.91 6.00
CA LEU A 74 -6.91 -4.65 5.32
C LEU A 74 -6.33 -4.86 3.92
N LEU A 75 -5.39 -5.80 3.73
CA LEU A 75 -4.94 -6.19 2.39
C LEU A 75 -6.09 -6.76 1.55
N GLY A 76 -7.01 -7.51 2.17
CA GLY A 76 -8.25 -7.94 1.53
C GLY A 76 -9.10 -6.77 1.04
N ILE A 77 -9.23 -5.68 1.81
CA ILE A 77 -9.95 -4.46 1.39
C ILE A 77 -9.15 -3.65 0.35
N LEU A 78 -7.82 -3.62 0.46
CA LEU A 78 -6.92 -3.06 -0.56
C LEU A 78 -7.08 -3.78 -1.90
N ASN A 79 -7.60 -5.01 -1.91
CA ASN A 79 -7.86 -5.75 -3.13
C ASN A 79 -9.30 -5.61 -3.68
N ASP A 80 -10.04 -4.62 -3.20
CA ASP A 80 -11.44 -4.43 -3.57
C ASP A 80 -11.62 -3.59 -4.84
N ASP A 81 -12.60 -3.90 -5.69
CA ASP A 81 -12.91 -3.14 -6.92
C ASP A 81 -13.39 -1.69 -6.68
N ASP A 82 -13.59 -1.29 -5.43
CA ASP A 82 -13.99 0.07 -5.06
C ASP A 82 -12.81 0.92 -4.59
N ASP A 83 -12.43 1.89 -5.41
CA ASP A 83 -11.26 2.76 -5.17
C ASP A 83 -11.32 3.48 -3.82
N SER A 84 -12.52 3.88 -3.35
CA SER A 84 -12.66 4.54 -2.05
C SER A 84 -12.44 3.59 -0.87
N ALA A 85 -12.77 2.31 -1.03
CA ALA A 85 -12.44 1.29 -0.04
C ALA A 85 -10.93 1.02 0.00
N ARG A 86 -10.29 0.92 -1.17
CA ARG A 86 -8.84 0.72 -1.29
C ARG A 86 -8.04 1.88 -0.69
N ASP A 87 -8.38 3.13 -1.06
CA ASP A 87 -7.76 4.33 -0.50
C ASP A 87 -7.84 4.37 1.04
N ARG A 88 -9.00 3.97 1.58
CA ARG A 88 -9.18 3.93 3.03
C ARG A 88 -8.36 2.84 3.70
N ALA A 89 -8.25 1.66 3.07
CA ALA A 89 -7.40 0.57 3.54
C ALA A 89 -5.92 0.93 3.47
N SER A 90 -5.45 1.49 2.36
CA SER A 90 -4.09 2.04 2.20
C SER A 90 -3.79 3.06 3.30
N THR A 91 -4.68 4.02 3.53
CA THR A 91 -4.54 4.99 4.63
C THR A 91 -4.48 4.31 6.01
N ALA A 92 -5.27 3.27 6.24
CA ALA A 92 -5.27 2.54 7.51
C ALA A 92 -3.95 1.78 7.71
N ILE A 93 -3.43 1.15 6.66
CA ILE A 93 -2.12 0.48 6.69
C ILE A 93 -1.00 1.51 6.87
N GLY A 94 -0.99 2.61 6.12
CA GLY A 94 0.02 3.66 6.22
C GLY A 94 0.19 4.25 7.62
N ARG A 95 -0.92 4.47 8.34
CA ARG A 95 -0.91 5.05 9.70
C ARG A 95 -0.24 4.18 10.74
N GLU A 96 -0.47 2.87 10.67
CA GLU A 96 -0.05 1.92 11.70
C GLU A 96 1.10 1.01 11.22
N GLY A 97 1.38 1.02 9.93
CA GLY A 97 2.28 0.11 9.23
C GLY A 97 3.75 0.39 9.47
N ARG A 98 4.13 1.64 9.81
CA ARG A 98 5.53 2.03 9.99
C ARG A 98 6.20 1.21 11.09
N ASP A 99 5.58 1.13 12.25
CA ASP A 99 6.08 0.31 13.38
C ASP A 99 5.89 -1.20 13.15
N ARG A 100 5.25 -1.60 12.05
CA ARG A 100 4.83 -2.97 11.74
C ARG A 100 5.22 -3.40 10.32
N LEU A 101 6.24 -2.79 9.73
CA LEU A 101 6.68 -3.10 8.38
C LEU A 101 7.04 -4.59 8.22
N PRO A 102 7.73 -5.25 9.19
CA PRO A 102 7.96 -6.71 9.11
C PRO A 102 6.69 -7.55 9.15
N LEU A 103 5.64 -7.08 9.83
CA LEU A 103 4.35 -7.75 9.86
C LEU A 103 3.64 -7.60 8.52
N LEU A 104 3.62 -6.38 7.96
CA LEU A 104 3.05 -6.11 6.63
C LEU A 104 3.75 -6.96 5.57
N ALA A 105 5.09 -7.02 5.58
CA ALA A 105 5.88 -7.83 4.67
C ALA A 105 5.48 -9.31 4.72
N ARG A 106 5.43 -9.89 5.93
CA ARG A 106 5.04 -11.29 6.11
C ARG A 106 3.63 -11.57 5.60
N VAL A 107 2.66 -10.72 5.95
CA VAL A 107 1.26 -10.92 5.53
C VAL A 107 1.12 -10.75 4.02
N ALA A 108 1.86 -9.82 3.40
CA ALA A 108 1.90 -9.67 1.95
C ALA A 108 2.48 -10.90 1.24
N LEU A 109 3.60 -11.45 1.74
CA LEU A 109 4.18 -12.69 1.20
C LEU A 109 3.23 -13.88 1.34
N ASP A 110 2.63 -14.05 2.52
CA ASP A 110 1.63 -15.10 2.76
C ASP A 110 0.46 -14.96 1.76
N ALA A 111 -0.03 -13.73 1.53
CA ALA A 111 -1.10 -13.48 0.56
C ALA A 111 -0.67 -13.78 -0.89
N LEU A 112 0.55 -13.45 -1.27
CA LEU A 112 1.10 -13.78 -2.60
C LEU A 112 1.21 -15.30 -2.80
N ASP A 113 1.68 -16.03 -1.79
CA ASP A 113 1.76 -17.49 -1.81
C ASP A 113 0.36 -18.15 -1.86
N ASP A 114 -0.64 -17.50 -1.25
CA ASP A 114 -2.05 -17.91 -1.31
C ASP A 114 -2.76 -17.49 -2.60
N GLY A 115 -2.06 -16.83 -3.54
CA GLY A 115 -2.58 -16.46 -4.85
C GLY A 115 -3.35 -15.13 -4.86
N LEU A 116 -2.89 -14.14 -4.10
CA LEU A 116 -3.37 -12.76 -4.21
C LEU A 116 -3.26 -12.29 -5.68
N GLU A 117 -4.36 -11.79 -6.20
CA GLU A 117 -4.49 -11.21 -7.54
C GLU A 117 -5.31 -9.92 -7.42
N GLY A 118 -5.23 -9.03 -8.41
CA GLY A 118 -6.10 -7.86 -8.51
C GLY A 118 -5.44 -6.54 -8.08
N PRO A 119 -6.24 -5.50 -7.81
CA PRO A 119 -5.74 -4.14 -7.62
C PRO A 119 -4.70 -3.99 -6.50
N ALA A 120 -4.75 -4.83 -5.47
CA ALA A 120 -3.78 -4.77 -4.39
C ALA A 120 -2.34 -4.96 -4.88
N LEU A 121 -2.11 -5.77 -5.92
CA LEU A 121 -0.77 -5.99 -6.46
C LEU A 121 -0.17 -4.73 -7.10
N ILE A 122 -1.02 -3.85 -7.64
CA ILE A 122 -0.63 -2.56 -8.23
C ILE A 122 -0.36 -1.52 -7.13
N GLU A 123 -1.18 -1.51 -6.07
CA GLU A 123 -1.07 -0.51 -5.00
C GLU A 123 0.00 -0.84 -3.94
N LEU A 124 0.31 -2.12 -3.75
CA LEU A 124 1.20 -2.57 -2.69
C LEU A 124 2.63 -2.01 -2.80
N PRO A 125 3.29 -1.94 -3.97
CA PRO A 125 4.63 -1.33 -4.08
C PRO A 125 4.68 0.11 -3.55
N GLY A 126 3.74 0.96 -3.97
CA GLY A 126 3.66 2.35 -3.49
C GLY A 126 3.36 2.44 -2.00
N LEU A 127 2.44 1.60 -1.50
CA LEU A 127 2.15 1.54 -0.06
C LEU A 127 3.38 1.13 0.77
N LEU A 128 4.17 0.16 0.31
CA LEU A 128 5.39 -0.25 1.00
C LEU A 128 6.42 0.87 1.03
N LEU A 129 6.54 1.62 -0.06
CA LEU A 129 7.40 2.81 -0.14
C LEU A 129 6.94 3.90 0.83
N ASP A 130 5.64 4.19 0.88
CA ASP A 130 5.07 5.21 1.79
C ASP A 130 5.22 4.83 3.27
N VAL A 131 5.15 3.53 3.59
CA VAL A 131 5.29 3.04 4.96
C VAL A 131 6.75 3.04 5.41
N GLY A 132 7.66 2.59 4.54
CA GLY A 132 9.10 2.55 4.78
C GLY A 132 9.74 3.94 4.83
N ASP A 133 11.02 3.95 5.18
CA ASP A 133 11.91 5.12 5.07
C ASP A 133 13.38 4.69 5.00
N ASP A 134 14.30 5.65 5.05
CA ASP A 134 15.74 5.38 5.00
C ASP A 134 16.26 4.53 6.17
N GLU A 135 15.59 4.55 7.34
CA GLU A 135 15.98 3.78 8.52
C GLU A 135 15.39 2.36 8.53
N ASP A 136 14.14 2.21 8.05
CA ASP A 136 13.44 0.94 7.86
C ASP A 136 12.90 0.85 6.42
N PRO A 137 13.74 0.44 5.46
CA PRO A 137 13.40 0.48 4.05
C PRO A 137 12.28 -0.50 3.71
N PRO A 138 11.53 -0.24 2.62
CA PRO A 138 10.50 -1.16 2.13
C PRO A 138 11.03 -2.60 2.00
N PRO A 139 10.21 -3.62 2.35
CA PRO A 139 10.63 -5.01 2.33
C PRO A 139 10.95 -5.45 0.90
N LEU A 140 12.25 -5.53 0.60
CA LEU A 140 12.75 -5.82 -0.74
C LEU A 140 12.33 -7.19 -1.25
N ASP A 141 12.15 -8.17 -0.38
CA ASP A 141 11.67 -9.50 -0.77
C ASP A 141 10.25 -9.47 -1.34
N VAL A 142 9.37 -8.63 -0.80
CA VAL A 142 8.03 -8.40 -1.37
C VAL A 142 8.14 -7.70 -2.72
N LEU A 143 8.94 -6.63 -2.82
CA LEU A 143 9.10 -5.89 -4.07
C LEU A 143 9.72 -6.75 -5.18
N VAL A 144 10.74 -7.55 -4.87
CA VAL A 144 11.35 -8.52 -5.80
C VAL A 144 10.31 -9.54 -6.27
N ARG A 145 9.46 -10.04 -5.36
CA ARG A 145 8.41 -10.99 -5.72
C ARG A 145 7.37 -10.39 -6.66
N LEU A 146 7.05 -9.11 -6.51
CA LEU A 146 6.14 -8.37 -7.39
C LEU A 146 6.81 -8.00 -8.73
N LEU A 147 8.11 -7.70 -8.74
CA LEU A 147 8.88 -7.48 -9.97
C LEU A 147 8.90 -8.72 -10.87
N ASP A 148 8.99 -9.90 -10.26
CA ASP A 148 8.91 -11.20 -10.95
C ASP A 148 7.47 -11.63 -11.35
N HIS A 149 6.45 -10.81 -11.08
CA HIS A 149 5.05 -11.14 -11.38
C HIS A 149 4.79 -11.15 -12.88
N ASP A 150 3.91 -12.05 -13.38
CA ASP A 150 3.63 -12.23 -14.81
C ASP A 150 2.96 -11.00 -15.46
N ASP A 151 2.12 -10.28 -14.70
CA ASP A 151 1.52 -9.02 -15.14
C ASP A 151 2.56 -7.89 -15.16
N ALA A 152 2.79 -7.32 -16.34
CA ALA A 152 3.78 -6.27 -16.57
C ALA A 152 3.50 -4.99 -15.77
N ASN A 153 2.23 -4.67 -15.48
CA ASN A 153 1.89 -3.48 -14.71
C ASN A 153 2.21 -3.67 -13.22
N VAL A 154 2.03 -4.88 -12.68
CA VAL A 154 2.46 -5.21 -11.31
C VAL A 154 3.98 -5.11 -11.20
N ALA A 155 4.68 -5.71 -12.17
CA ALA A 155 6.14 -5.65 -12.22
C ALA A 155 6.65 -4.20 -12.39
N ALA A 156 5.94 -3.37 -13.15
CA ALA A 156 6.25 -1.95 -13.35
C ALA A 156 6.17 -1.15 -12.05
N GLU A 157 5.10 -1.30 -11.27
CA GLU A 157 4.97 -0.61 -9.97
C GLU A 157 6.06 -1.05 -8.99
N ALA A 158 6.42 -2.33 -9.00
CA ALA A 158 7.54 -2.84 -8.22
C ALA A 158 8.89 -2.28 -8.67
N ALA A 159 9.13 -2.17 -9.98
CA ALA A 159 10.35 -1.57 -10.53
C ALA A 159 10.49 -0.10 -10.15
N CYS A 160 9.40 0.68 -10.23
CA CYS A 160 9.35 2.06 -9.77
C CYS A 160 9.68 2.17 -8.28
N ALA A 161 9.00 1.38 -7.43
CA ALA A 161 9.25 1.40 -5.99
C ALA A 161 10.69 1.00 -5.63
N LEU A 162 11.26 -0.01 -6.31
CA LEU A 162 12.67 -0.38 -6.14
C LEU A 162 13.60 0.76 -6.56
N GLY A 163 13.28 1.48 -7.63
CA GLY A 163 14.03 2.64 -8.10
C GLY A 163 14.12 3.80 -7.10
N GLU A 164 13.23 3.85 -6.11
CA GLU A 164 13.21 4.88 -5.06
C GLU A 164 13.95 4.41 -3.79
N VAL A 165 14.45 3.16 -3.76
CA VAL A 165 15.11 2.57 -2.60
C VAL A 165 16.63 2.55 -2.79
N ASP A 166 17.36 3.26 -1.93
CA ASP A 166 18.83 3.30 -1.92
C ASP A 166 19.43 2.06 -1.22
N VAL A 167 19.28 0.89 -1.85
CA VAL A 167 19.87 -0.36 -1.35
C VAL A 167 20.76 -1.02 -2.41
N GLU A 168 21.95 -1.44 -1.96
CA GLU A 168 22.93 -2.18 -2.76
C GLU A 168 22.30 -3.39 -3.46
N GLY A 169 22.58 -3.57 -4.76
CA GLY A 169 22.07 -4.69 -5.56
C GLY A 169 20.74 -4.41 -6.26
N VAL A 170 20.00 -3.36 -5.89
CA VAL A 170 18.74 -2.99 -6.56
C VAL A 170 19.00 -2.60 -8.01
N ARG A 171 20.09 -1.88 -8.29
CA ARG A 171 20.47 -1.51 -9.65
C ARG A 171 20.71 -2.74 -10.52
N GLU A 172 21.57 -3.67 -10.07
CA GLU A 172 21.89 -4.90 -10.80
C GLU A 172 20.66 -5.77 -11.02
N LEU A 173 19.72 -5.79 -10.05
CA LEU A 173 18.43 -6.46 -10.20
C LEU A 173 17.62 -5.83 -11.33
N LEU A 174 17.44 -4.51 -11.31
CA LEU A 174 16.68 -3.79 -12.33
C LEU A 174 17.31 -3.95 -13.73
N GLU A 175 18.64 -3.91 -13.84
CA GLU A 175 19.35 -4.13 -15.11
C GLU A 175 18.96 -5.45 -15.81
N SER A 176 18.58 -6.48 -15.05
CA SER A 176 18.15 -7.77 -15.62
C SER A 176 16.78 -7.73 -16.33
N PHE A 177 16.00 -6.65 -16.15
CA PHE A 177 14.68 -6.46 -16.75
C PHE A 177 14.68 -5.49 -17.94
N VAL A 178 15.81 -4.89 -18.31
CA VAL A 178 15.91 -3.92 -19.43
C VAL A 178 15.43 -4.50 -20.76
N GLU A 179 15.61 -5.80 -20.99
CA GLU A 179 15.16 -6.47 -22.21
C GLU A 179 13.71 -7.02 -22.12
N ASP A 180 12.96 -6.69 -21.06
CA ASP A 180 11.58 -7.16 -20.90
C ASP A 180 10.61 -6.46 -21.86
N GLU A 181 10.12 -7.22 -22.84
CA GLU A 181 9.21 -6.73 -23.90
C GLU A 181 7.72 -6.81 -23.52
N ARG A 182 7.36 -7.20 -22.28
CA ARG A 182 5.96 -7.26 -21.89
C ARG A 182 5.32 -5.86 -21.95
N PRO A 183 4.17 -5.71 -22.62
CA PRO A 183 3.58 -4.40 -22.84
C PRO A 183 2.88 -3.86 -21.59
N LEU A 184 3.02 -2.57 -21.33
CA LEU A 184 2.27 -1.86 -20.29
C LEU A 184 0.93 -1.36 -20.82
N SER A 185 -0.14 -1.42 -20.02
CA SER A 185 -1.50 -1.08 -20.49
C SER A 185 -1.70 0.41 -20.75
N ASP A 186 -0.96 1.28 -20.04
CA ASP A 186 -1.17 2.74 -20.03
C ASP A 186 -0.12 3.55 -20.81
N ALA A 187 0.65 2.90 -21.69
CA ALA A 187 1.79 3.48 -22.40
C ALA A 187 1.46 4.47 -23.54
N VAL A 188 0.42 5.30 -23.41
CA VAL A 188 0.02 6.25 -24.47
C VAL A 188 1.12 7.30 -24.73
N ASP A 189 1.74 7.81 -23.65
CA ASP A 189 2.83 8.80 -23.68
C ASP A 189 4.01 8.38 -22.78
N GLY A 190 4.09 7.10 -22.40
CA GLY A 190 5.08 6.53 -21.48
C GLY A 190 5.85 5.36 -22.08
N PRO A 191 6.68 4.68 -21.27
CA PRO A 191 7.45 3.53 -21.73
C PRO A 191 6.52 2.42 -22.23
N PRO A 192 6.74 1.90 -23.46
CA PRO A 192 5.83 0.92 -24.09
C PRO A 192 5.91 -0.47 -23.45
N THR A 193 7.00 -0.77 -22.75
CA THR A 193 7.27 -2.08 -22.15
C THR A 193 7.86 -1.92 -20.76
N LEU A 194 7.84 -3.00 -19.98
CA LEU A 194 8.50 -3.03 -18.68
C LEU A 194 10.00 -2.69 -18.80
N GLY A 195 10.69 -3.25 -19.80
CA GLY A 195 12.11 -2.97 -20.02
C GLY A 195 12.41 -1.50 -20.29
N ALA A 196 11.57 -0.83 -21.10
CA ALA A 196 11.70 0.61 -21.33
C ALA A 196 11.46 1.44 -20.06
N LEU A 197 10.52 1.04 -19.21
CA LEU A 197 10.29 1.69 -17.91
C LEU A 197 11.50 1.51 -17.00
N VAL A 198 12.03 0.30 -16.94
CA VAL A 198 13.22 -0.03 -16.14
C VAL A 198 14.43 0.79 -16.60
N GLU A 199 14.61 1.00 -17.91
CA GLU A 199 15.64 1.92 -18.43
C GLU A 199 15.43 3.34 -17.90
N GLU A 200 14.19 3.85 -17.87
CA GLU A 200 13.88 5.17 -17.31
C GLU A 200 14.20 5.28 -15.82
N VAL A 201 13.85 4.25 -15.04
CA VAL A 201 14.18 4.16 -13.62
C VAL A 201 15.69 4.16 -13.39
N LEU A 202 16.44 3.34 -14.15
CA LEU A 202 17.91 3.28 -14.05
C LEU A 202 18.58 4.59 -14.46
N MET A 203 18.02 5.33 -15.43
CA MET A 203 18.48 6.67 -15.78
C MET A 203 18.28 7.66 -14.63
N ALA A 204 17.12 7.64 -13.97
CA ALA A 204 16.84 8.50 -12.81
C ALA A 204 17.84 8.25 -11.66
N LEU A 205 18.06 6.98 -11.30
CA LEU A 205 19.06 6.56 -10.31
C LEU A 205 20.48 7.06 -10.64
N SER A 206 20.82 7.15 -11.93
CA SER A 206 22.15 7.60 -12.37
C SER A 206 22.32 9.12 -12.24
N LEU A 207 21.24 9.89 -12.44
CA LEU A 207 21.25 11.35 -12.27
C LEU A 207 21.35 11.77 -10.80
N GLU A 208 20.76 10.99 -9.88
CA GLU A 208 20.82 11.27 -8.44
C GLU A 208 22.23 11.07 -7.87
N GLY A 209 22.93 10.01 -8.31
CA GLY A 209 24.33 9.78 -7.92
C GLY A 209 25.26 10.92 -8.34
N GLU A 210 25.05 11.52 -9.51
CA GLU A 210 25.87 12.65 -10.01
C GLU A 210 25.68 13.95 -9.19
N LEU A 211 24.49 14.15 -8.59
CA LEU A 211 24.18 15.32 -7.77
C LEU A 211 24.73 15.19 -6.35
N SER A 212 24.78 13.97 -5.80
CA SER A 212 25.37 13.68 -4.49
C SER A 212 26.89 13.94 -4.46
N ASP A 213 27.61 13.44 -5.47
CA ASP A 213 29.08 13.56 -5.57
C ASP A 213 29.58 14.99 -5.86
N GLY A 214 28.72 15.88 -6.37
CA GLY A 214 29.05 17.27 -6.66
C GLY A 214 29.06 18.22 -5.45
N SER A 215 28.64 17.75 -4.27
CA SER A 215 28.47 18.60 -3.08
C SER A 215 29.70 18.70 -2.16
N ASP A 216 30.76 17.92 -2.40
CA ASP A 216 32.02 17.93 -1.62
C ASP A 216 33.10 18.86 -2.22
N LEU A 217 32.69 20.03 -2.75
CA LEU A 217 33.62 21.12 -3.02
C LEU A 217 33.83 21.91 -1.73
N GLY A 218 34.79 21.42 -0.94
CA GLY A 218 35.15 21.91 0.37
C GLY A 218 35.17 23.43 0.53
N ASP A 219 34.67 23.85 1.69
CA ASP A 219 34.83 25.21 2.20
C ASP A 219 36.30 25.63 2.06
N PRO A 220 36.61 26.70 1.31
CA PRO A 220 37.96 27.22 1.27
C PRO A 220 38.25 27.80 2.66
N MET A 221 39.00 27.03 3.45
CA MET A 221 39.67 27.41 4.69
C MET A 221 39.98 28.92 4.70
N GLU A 222 39.23 29.66 5.52
CA GLU A 222 39.56 31.04 5.85
C GLU A 222 40.98 31.10 6.44
N GLY A 223 41.88 31.79 5.74
CA GLY A 223 43.22 32.14 6.19
C GLY A 223 43.28 33.53 6.81
#